data_AF-G4TDE1-F1
#
_entry.id   AF-G4TDE1-F1
#
_cell.length_a   1.000
_cell.length_b   1.000
_cell.length_c   1.000
_cell.angle_alpha   90.00
_cell.angle_beta   90.00
_cell.angle_gamma   90.00
#
_symmetry.space_group_name_H-M   'P 1'
#
loop_
_entity.id
_entity.type
_entity.pdbx_description
1 polymer ?
#
loop_
_entity_poly.entity_id
_entity_poly.type
_entity_poly.pdbx_seq_one_letter_code
_entity_poly.pdbx_strand_id
1 'polypeptide(L)'
;MAKRAPQPPQTPNPTGLMIFQPEPIEPVAPFTGAILYPLAEILELARGIIANLERHHRILLREAQDRMDDEEEAIQLNNLVDISLTVYAVDPLRWKGTVEENNPYHVWSEKELDGLTHPRKAEEGLLGLSRIPRAEFVIQAAIERRKEKRGIPPSDDPYWRKEDALMNLLQFFSNWCNAGLFVPS
;
A
#
# COMPACT_ATOMS: atom_id res chain seq x y z
N MET A 1 -25.44 3.81 -90.28
CA MET A 1 -26.18 4.48 -89.18
C MET A 1 -26.75 3.43 -88.25
N ALA A 2 -26.18 3.30 -87.05
CA ALA A 2 -26.81 2.70 -85.88
C ALA A 2 -26.06 3.29 -84.66
N LYS A 3 -26.68 4.26 -83.99
CA LYS A 3 -26.14 4.94 -82.82
C LYS A 3 -26.13 3.94 -81.65
N ARG A 4 -24.96 3.52 -81.17
CA ARG A 4 -24.84 2.83 -79.88
C ARG A 4 -24.98 3.88 -78.78
N ALA A 5 -25.97 3.68 -77.92
CA ALA A 5 -26.24 4.50 -76.76
C ALA A 5 -25.09 4.41 -75.73
N PRO A 6 -24.77 5.49 -75.01
CA PRO A 6 -23.76 5.48 -73.96
C PRO A 6 -24.23 4.65 -72.74
N GLN A 7 -23.33 3.85 -72.20
CA GLN A 7 -23.53 3.14 -70.93
C GLN A 7 -23.72 4.14 -69.78
N PRO A 8 -24.65 3.89 -68.84
CA PRO A 8 -24.79 4.71 -67.65
C PRO A 8 -23.58 4.54 -66.71
N PRO A 9 -23.19 5.60 -65.98
CA PRO A 9 -22.08 5.56 -65.04
C PRO A 9 -22.36 4.56 -63.91
N GLN A 10 -21.39 3.69 -63.65
CA GLN A 10 -21.41 2.81 -62.48
C GLN A 10 -21.26 3.66 -61.22
N THR A 11 -22.23 3.58 -60.33
CA THR A 11 -22.15 4.17 -58.99
C THR A 11 -21.06 3.46 -58.17
N PRO A 12 -20.20 4.20 -57.45
CA PRO A 12 -19.26 3.58 -56.53
C PRO A 12 -20.02 2.93 -55.37
N ASN A 13 -19.66 1.69 -55.04
CA ASN A 13 -20.06 1.01 -53.81
C ASN A 13 -19.80 1.95 -52.61
N PRO A 14 -20.77 2.17 -51.70
CA PRO A 14 -20.48 2.82 -50.44
C PRO A 14 -19.61 1.88 -49.61
N THR A 15 -18.31 2.22 -49.55
CA THR A 15 -17.33 1.66 -48.63
C THR A 15 -17.92 1.61 -47.23
N GLY A 16 -17.92 0.39 -46.66
CA GLY A 16 -18.58 0.06 -45.41
C GLY A 16 -18.29 1.04 -44.29
N LEU A 17 -19.37 1.48 -43.64
CA LEU A 17 -19.32 1.98 -42.27
C LEU A 17 -18.70 0.88 -41.41
N MET A 18 -17.43 1.04 -41.04
CA MET A 18 -16.84 0.32 -39.92
C MET A 18 -17.61 0.73 -38.67
N ILE A 19 -18.63 -0.05 -38.33
CA ILE A 19 -19.27 0.03 -37.03
C ILE A 19 -18.18 -0.39 -36.05
N PHE A 20 -17.60 0.58 -35.32
CA PHE A 20 -16.85 0.31 -34.11
C PHE A 20 -17.82 -0.44 -33.17
N GLN A 21 -17.74 -1.77 -33.15
CA GLN A 21 -18.26 -2.53 -32.02
C GLN A 21 -17.25 -2.26 -30.90
N PRO A 22 -17.62 -1.52 -29.83
CA PRO A 22 -16.79 -1.51 -28.65
C PRO A 22 -16.63 -2.97 -28.21
N GLU A 23 -15.39 -3.38 -27.96
CA GLU A 23 -15.13 -4.69 -27.38
C GLU A 23 -16.03 -4.82 -26.13
N PRO A 24 -16.71 -5.97 -25.96
CA PRO A 24 -17.50 -6.20 -24.76
C PRO A 24 -16.60 -5.99 -23.55
N ILE A 25 -16.89 -4.97 -22.75
CA ILE A 25 -16.26 -4.78 -21.46
C ILE A 25 -16.64 -6.03 -20.66
N GLU A 26 -15.70 -6.96 -20.49
CA GLU A 26 -15.89 -8.11 -19.62
C GLU A 26 -16.33 -7.57 -18.25
N PRO A 27 -17.43 -8.10 -17.67
CA PRO A 27 -17.95 -7.57 -16.43
C PRO A 27 -16.88 -7.60 -15.36
N VAL A 28 -16.42 -6.38 -15.03
CA VAL A 28 -15.65 -6.02 -13.84
C VAL A 28 -16.26 -6.75 -12.65
N ALA A 29 -15.38 -7.37 -11.86
CA ALA A 29 -15.63 -8.13 -10.63
C ALA A 29 -17.08 -8.10 -10.10
N PRO A 30 -17.68 -9.26 -9.77
CA PRO A 30 -19.07 -9.33 -9.33
C PRO A 30 -19.34 -8.32 -8.22
N PHE A 31 -20.40 -7.53 -8.38
CA PHE A 31 -20.93 -6.54 -7.44
C PHE A 31 -21.32 -7.24 -6.12
N THR A 32 -20.32 -7.60 -5.33
CA THR A 32 -20.45 -8.31 -4.06
C THR A 32 -20.46 -7.34 -2.88
N GLY A 33 -20.34 -6.04 -3.13
CA GLY A 33 -20.07 -5.04 -2.08
C GLY A 33 -18.69 -5.20 -1.44
N ALA A 34 -17.90 -6.20 -1.85
CA ALA A 34 -16.55 -6.41 -1.40
C ALA A 34 -15.60 -5.50 -2.18
N ILE A 35 -14.90 -4.60 -1.46
CA ILE A 35 -13.81 -3.83 -2.03
C ILE A 35 -12.66 -4.80 -2.28
N LEU A 36 -12.33 -5.06 -3.54
CA LEU A 36 -11.15 -5.82 -3.91
C LEU A 36 -9.95 -4.87 -3.90
N TYR A 37 -8.93 -5.20 -3.12
CA TYR A 37 -7.68 -4.47 -3.08
C TYR A 37 -6.50 -5.46 -3.09
N PRO A 38 -5.33 -5.07 -3.64
CA PRO A 38 -4.15 -5.92 -3.74
C PRO A 38 -3.47 -6.09 -2.38
N LEU A 39 -4.10 -6.87 -1.48
CA LEU A 39 -3.68 -7.03 -0.08
C LEU A 39 -2.20 -7.43 0.05
N ALA A 40 -1.75 -8.41 -0.73
CA ALA A 40 -0.38 -8.91 -0.67
C ALA A 40 0.62 -7.79 -1.02
N GLU A 41 0.39 -7.06 -2.10
CA GLU A 41 1.29 -5.98 -2.53
C GLU A 41 1.27 -4.78 -1.57
N ILE A 42 0.12 -4.46 -0.96
CA ILE A 42 0.04 -3.37 0.03
C ILE A 42 0.81 -3.76 1.29
N LEU A 43 0.63 -4.99 1.78
CA LEU A 43 1.35 -5.47 2.96
C LEU A 43 2.85 -5.56 2.70
N GLU A 44 3.27 -6.05 1.53
CA GLU A 44 4.68 -6.09 1.14
C GLU A 44 5.29 -4.69 1.09
N LEU A 45 4.60 -3.74 0.45
CA LEU A 45 5.02 -2.34 0.40
C LEU A 45 5.12 -1.74 1.81
N ALA A 46 4.07 -1.88 2.62
CA ALA A 46 4.00 -1.35 3.98
C ALA A 46 5.18 -1.88 4.83
N ARG A 47 5.39 -3.19 4.82
CA ARG A 47 6.53 -3.84 5.50
C ARG A 47 7.86 -3.25 5.04
N GLY A 48 8.04 -3.12 3.73
CA GLY A 48 9.27 -2.58 3.14
C GLY A 48 9.55 -1.14 3.56
N ILE A 49 8.57 -0.24 3.46
CA ILE A 49 8.77 1.19 3.76
C ILE A 49 8.91 1.43 5.27
N ILE A 50 8.14 0.72 6.11
CA ILE A 50 8.23 0.85 7.58
C ILE A 50 9.56 0.28 8.08
N ALA A 51 10.02 -0.86 7.57
CA ALA A 51 11.34 -1.40 7.93
C ALA A 51 12.48 -0.44 7.58
N ASN A 52 12.36 0.27 6.44
CA ASN A 52 13.33 1.30 6.04
C ASN A 52 13.28 2.54 6.94
N LEU A 53 12.09 2.93 7.40
CA LEU A 53 11.90 4.02 8.36
C LEU A 53 12.47 3.64 9.74
N GLU A 54 12.16 2.44 10.23
CA GLU A 54 12.69 1.93 11.50
C GLU A 54 14.23 1.92 11.50
N ARG A 55 14.85 1.40 10.44
CA ARG A 55 16.31 1.41 10.30
C ARG A 55 16.87 2.83 10.37
N HIS A 56 16.17 3.80 9.81
CA HIS A 56 16.61 5.20 9.86
C HIS A 56 16.59 5.74 11.29
N HIS A 57 15.50 5.58 12.02
CA HIS A 57 15.40 6.05 13.39
C HIS A 57 16.38 5.32 14.32
N ARG A 58 16.67 4.03 14.08
CA ARG A 58 17.74 3.33 14.81
C ARG A 58 19.13 3.91 14.56
N ILE A 59 19.40 4.42 13.35
CA ILE A 59 20.67 5.12 13.05
C ILE A 59 20.70 6.46 13.78
N LEU A 60 19.64 7.26 13.67
CA LEU A 60 19.54 8.56 14.35
C LEU A 60 19.65 8.42 15.87
N LEU A 61 19.06 7.38 16.45
CA LEU A 61 19.18 7.08 17.88
C LEU A 61 20.65 6.86 18.29
N ARG A 62 21.40 6.07 17.50
CA ARG A 62 22.82 5.85 17.77
C ARG A 62 23.62 7.14 17.65
N GLU A 63 23.34 7.95 16.63
CA GLU A 63 24.00 9.25 16.43
C GLU A 63 23.69 10.23 17.58
N ALA A 64 22.46 10.21 18.12
CA ALA A 64 22.09 11.00 19.29
C ALA A 64 22.85 10.54 20.54
N GLN A 65 22.90 9.23 20.78
CA GLN A 65 23.63 8.62 21.90
C GLN A 65 25.13 8.92 21.82
N ASP A 66 25.74 8.83 20.63
CA ASP A 66 27.14 9.15 20.41
C ASP A 66 27.46 10.62 20.70
N ARG A 67 26.49 11.53 20.50
CA ARG A 67 26.60 12.96 20.81
C ARG A 67 26.16 13.31 22.24
N MET A 68 25.67 12.35 23.02
CA MET A 68 25.07 12.57 24.34
C MET A 68 23.93 13.61 24.31
N ASP A 69 23.11 13.55 23.26
CA ASP A 69 21.97 14.45 23.05
C ASP A 69 20.68 13.78 23.56
N ASP A 70 20.40 13.96 24.85
CA ASP A 70 19.27 13.31 25.54
C ASP A 70 17.90 13.68 24.94
N GLU A 71 17.77 14.90 24.40
CA GLU A 71 16.51 15.37 23.79
C GLU A 71 16.27 14.63 22.47
N GLU A 72 17.29 14.57 21.61
CA GLU A 72 17.20 13.84 20.34
C GLU A 72 17.01 12.34 20.59
N GLU A 73 17.71 11.75 21.57
CA GLU A 73 17.50 10.36 21.98
C GLU A 73 16.03 10.09 22.35
N ALA A 74 15.44 10.94 23.19
CA ALA A 74 14.04 10.81 23.60
C ALA A 74 13.08 10.89 22.39
N ILE A 75 13.33 11.80 21.44
CA ILE A 75 12.57 11.92 20.20
C ILE A 75 12.65 10.62 19.39
N GLN A 76 13.86 10.08 19.20
CA GLN A 76 14.06 8.87 18.40
C GLN A 76 13.44 7.64 19.06
N LEU A 77 13.50 7.52 20.39
CA LEU A 77 12.81 6.46 21.12
C LEU A 77 11.30 6.53 20.96
N ASN A 78 10.69 7.71 21.08
CA ASN A 78 9.25 7.89 20.87
C ASN A 78 8.83 7.48 19.44
N ASN A 79 9.60 7.89 18.43
CA ASN A 79 9.35 7.48 17.04
C ASN A 79 9.43 5.96 16.86
N LEU A 80 10.40 5.30 17.50
CA LEU A 80 10.54 3.84 17.44
C LEU A 80 9.38 3.11 18.12
N VAL A 81 8.79 3.67 19.18
CA VAL A 81 7.57 3.11 19.80
C VAL A 81 6.39 3.19 18.83
N ASP A 82 6.15 4.36 18.23
CA ASP A 82 5.07 4.55 17.24
C ASP A 82 5.24 3.61 16.04
N ILE A 83 6.48 3.46 15.55
CA ILE A 83 6.82 2.51 14.49
C ILE A 83 6.54 1.08 14.93
N SER A 84 6.95 0.67 16.14
CA SER A 84 6.72 -0.68 16.65
C SER A 84 5.23 -1.03 16.71
N LEU A 85 4.37 -0.10 17.16
CA LEU A 85 2.92 -0.30 17.15
C LEU A 85 2.36 -0.47 15.74
N THR A 86 2.89 0.30 14.78
CA THR A 86 2.51 0.18 13.37
C THR A 86 2.98 -1.15 12.77
N VAL A 87 4.21 -1.60 13.08
CA VAL A 87 4.73 -2.91 12.67
C VAL A 87 3.87 -4.04 13.22
N TYR A 88 3.45 -3.98 14.49
CA TYR A 88 2.54 -4.98 15.07
C TYR A 88 1.24 -5.13 14.25
N ALA A 89 0.70 -4.03 13.70
CA ALA A 89 -0.52 -4.08 12.90
C ALA A 89 -0.30 -4.76 11.52
N VAL A 90 0.78 -4.40 10.80
CA VAL A 90 0.98 -4.87 9.41
C VAL A 90 1.86 -6.11 9.26
N ASP A 91 2.67 -6.39 10.29
CA ASP A 91 3.62 -7.51 10.35
C ASP A 91 3.80 -8.03 11.78
N PRO A 92 2.74 -8.66 12.34
CA PRO A 92 2.76 -9.15 13.72
C PRO A 92 3.87 -10.17 13.99
N LEU A 93 4.24 -11.00 13.00
CA LEU A 93 5.29 -12.00 13.13
C LEU A 93 6.68 -11.37 13.20
N ARG A 94 6.96 -10.35 12.39
CA ARG A 94 8.19 -9.58 12.52
C ARG A 94 8.26 -8.86 13.86
N TRP A 95 7.15 -8.25 14.30
CA TRP A 95 7.07 -7.61 15.60
C TRP A 95 7.37 -8.60 16.74
N LYS A 96 6.75 -9.79 16.70
CA LYS A 96 7.03 -10.89 17.62
C LYS A 96 8.52 -11.22 17.68
N GLY A 97 9.18 -11.36 16.53
CA GLY A 97 10.62 -11.62 16.45
C GLY A 97 11.43 -10.53 17.17
N THR A 98 11.10 -9.26 16.97
CA THR A 98 11.75 -8.13 17.67
C THR A 98 11.55 -8.20 19.20
N VAL A 99 10.36 -8.61 19.67
CA VAL A 99 10.10 -8.78 21.11
C VAL A 99 10.96 -9.90 21.69
N GLU A 100 11.08 -11.03 20.98
CA GLU A 100 11.90 -12.16 21.40
C GLU A 100 13.40 -11.84 21.40
N GLU A 101 13.86 -11.04 20.43
CA GLU A 101 15.25 -10.54 20.39
C GLU A 101 15.57 -9.62 21.58
N ASN A 102 14.65 -8.72 21.93
CA ASN A 102 14.83 -7.76 23.02
C ASN A 102 14.58 -8.38 24.41
N ASN A 103 13.76 -9.42 24.49
CA ASN A 103 13.44 -10.13 25.72
C ASN A 103 13.42 -11.65 25.46
N PRO A 104 14.58 -12.32 25.51
CA PRO A 104 14.70 -13.76 25.24
C PRO A 104 13.90 -14.65 26.22
N TYR A 105 13.48 -14.10 27.36
CA TYR A 105 12.69 -14.80 28.38
C TYR A 105 11.20 -14.49 28.28
N HIS A 106 10.76 -13.79 27.23
CA HIS A 106 9.35 -13.52 27.02
C HIS A 106 8.61 -14.83 26.73
N VAL A 107 7.59 -15.13 27.55
CA VAL A 107 6.76 -16.32 27.40
C VAL A 107 5.42 -15.89 26.81
N TRP A 108 5.17 -16.27 25.57
CA TRP A 108 3.88 -16.07 24.92
C TRP A 108 2.83 -17.05 25.46
N SER A 109 1.63 -16.55 25.73
CA SER A 109 0.48 -17.43 25.93
C SER A 109 0.00 -18.04 24.61
N GLU A 110 -0.68 -19.19 24.68
CA GLU A 110 -1.27 -19.83 23.48
C GLU A 110 -2.22 -18.88 22.74
N LYS A 111 -3.00 -18.10 23.47
CA LYS A 111 -3.94 -17.11 22.90
C LYS A 111 -3.22 -15.99 22.13
N GLU A 112 -2.06 -15.54 22.61
CA GLU A 112 -1.28 -14.53 21.91
C GLU A 112 -0.65 -15.10 20.63
N LEU A 113 -0.13 -16.33 20.69
CA LEU A 113 0.42 -16.99 19.52
C LEU A 113 -0.63 -17.23 18.45
N ASP A 114 -1.83 -17.69 18.82
CA ASP A 114 -2.95 -17.87 17.89
C ASP A 114 -3.32 -16.54 17.22
N GLY A 115 -3.43 -15.47 18.01
CA GLY A 115 -3.71 -14.13 17.49
C GLY A 115 -2.61 -13.57 16.57
N LEU A 116 -1.34 -13.89 16.81
CA LEU A 116 -0.20 -13.43 16.01
C LEU A 116 0.00 -14.24 14.72
N THR A 117 -0.34 -15.52 14.75
CA THR A 117 -0.15 -16.45 13.61
C THR A 117 -1.39 -16.57 12.71
N HIS A 118 -2.52 -16.00 13.13
CA HIS A 118 -3.75 -16.01 12.35
C HIS A 118 -3.55 -15.39 10.94
N PRO A 119 -3.92 -16.08 9.85
CA PRO A 119 -3.66 -15.61 8.48
C PRO A 119 -4.25 -14.24 8.13
N ARG A 120 -5.36 -13.86 8.77
CA ARG A 120 -6.02 -12.56 8.56
C ARG A 120 -5.50 -11.46 9.46
N LYS A 121 -4.59 -11.74 10.39
CA LYS A 121 -4.17 -10.75 11.38
C LYS A 121 -3.58 -9.49 10.76
N ALA A 122 -2.74 -9.66 9.73
CA ALA A 122 -2.14 -8.55 9.01
C ALA A 122 -3.17 -7.77 8.18
N GLU A 123 -4.19 -8.45 7.64
CA GLU A 123 -5.30 -7.80 6.93
C GLU A 123 -6.16 -6.98 7.90
N GLU A 124 -6.56 -7.56 9.02
CA GLU A 124 -7.30 -6.87 10.09
C GLU A 124 -6.52 -5.67 10.63
N GLY A 125 -5.20 -5.82 10.82
CA GLY A 125 -4.33 -4.74 11.24
C GLY A 125 -4.19 -3.65 10.19
N LEU A 126 -4.07 -4.00 8.90
CA LEU A 126 -4.05 -3.05 7.79
C LEU A 126 -5.35 -2.24 7.73
N LEU A 127 -6.50 -2.91 7.77
CA LEU A 127 -7.83 -2.29 7.77
C LEU A 127 -8.06 -1.45 9.04
N GLY A 128 -7.45 -1.85 10.16
CA GLY A 128 -7.50 -1.17 11.44
C GLY A 128 -6.43 -0.08 11.65
N LEU A 129 -5.56 0.21 10.66
CA LEU A 129 -4.42 1.12 10.83
C LEU A 129 -4.81 2.50 11.37
N SER A 130 -5.93 3.04 10.90
CA SER A 130 -6.50 4.32 11.35
C SER A 130 -6.82 4.40 12.85
N ARG A 131 -6.89 3.25 13.55
CA ARG A 131 -7.08 3.18 15.01
C ARG A 131 -5.78 3.01 15.77
N ILE A 132 -4.69 2.69 15.08
CA ILE A 132 -3.39 2.55 15.71
C ILE A 132 -2.87 3.96 16.01
N PRO A 133 -2.52 4.25 17.28
CA PRO A 133 -1.99 5.56 17.64
C PRO A 133 -0.83 5.95 16.73
N ARG A 134 -0.90 7.16 16.18
CA ARG A 134 0.16 7.78 15.36
C ARG A 134 0.52 7.03 14.06
N ALA A 135 -0.19 5.98 13.68
CA ALA A 135 0.10 5.24 12.45
C ALA A 135 0.04 6.11 11.19
N GLU A 136 -0.85 7.10 11.13
CA GLU A 136 -0.89 8.07 10.02
C GLU A 136 0.44 8.79 9.84
N PHE A 137 1.05 9.27 10.94
CA PHE A 137 2.34 9.95 10.90
C PHE A 137 3.47 9.00 10.49
N VAL A 138 3.46 7.77 11.01
CA VAL A 138 4.46 6.74 10.66
C VAL A 138 4.37 6.38 9.16
N ILE A 139 3.17 6.14 8.66
CA ILE A 139 2.94 5.81 7.24
C ILE A 139 3.33 6.98 6.34
N GLN A 140 2.94 8.21 6.70
CA GLN A 140 3.33 9.40 5.94
C GLN A 140 4.85 9.56 5.89
N ALA A 141 5.55 9.49 7.04
CA ALA A 141 7.00 9.59 7.10
C ALA A 141 7.69 8.46 6.31
N ALA A 142 7.15 7.24 6.33
CA ALA A 142 7.69 6.11 5.57
C ALA A 142 7.52 6.31 4.05
N ILE A 143 6.37 6.85 3.62
CA ILE A 143 6.08 7.18 2.22
C ILE A 143 6.99 8.31 1.72
N GLU A 144 7.13 9.39 2.48
CA GLU A 144 8.00 10.52 2.15
C GLU A 144 9.45 10.02 1.97
N ARG A 145 9.95 9.25 2.92
CA ARG A 145 11.28 8.63 2.84
C ARG A 145 11.43 7.68 1.65
N ARG A 146 10.40 6.90 1.32
CA ARG A 146 10.41 6.01 0.14
C ARG A 146 10.53 6.83 -1.14
N LYS A 147 9.76 7.93 -1.25
CA LYS A 147 9.79 8.85 -2.39
C LYS A 147 11.15 9.54 -2.53
N GLU A 148 11.74 10.00 -1.42
CA GLU A 148 13.08 10.58 -1.41
C GLU A 148 14.15 9.61 -1.92
N LYS A 149 14.12 8.35 -1.45
CA LYS A 149 15.15 7.35 -1.78
C LYS A 149 15.04 6.79 -3.19
N ARG A 150 13.82 6.67 -3.74
CA ARG A 150 13.62 6.13 -5.10
C ARG A 150 13.92 7.15 -6.20
N GLY A 151 13.94 8.45 -5.88
CA GLY A 151 14.23 9.53 -6.82
C GLY A 151 13.00 10.04 -7.59
N ILE A 152 13.24 10.64 -8.76
CA ILE A 152 12.21 11.25 -9.61
C ILE A 152 11.58 10.20 -10.54
N PRO A 153 10.24 10.09 -10.62
CA PRO A 153 9.57 9.15 -11.51
C PRO A 153 9.84 9.48 -12.98
N PRO A 154 10.12 8.48 -13.83
CA PRO A 154 9.87 8.62 -15.26
C PRO A 154 8.36 8.84 -15.49
N SER A 155 7.99 9.78 -16.37
CA SER A 155 6.59 10.20 -16.57
C SER A 155 5.62 9.07 -16.97
N ASP A 156 6.14 8.02 -17.60
CA ASP A 156 5.35 6.90 -18.16
C ASP A 156 5.72 5.52 -17.62
N ASP A 157 6.34 5.43 -16.43
CA ASP A 157 6.65 4.13 -15.83
C ASP A 157 5.41 3.53 -15.12
N PRO A 158 4.84 2.40 -15.61
CA PRO A 158 3.69 1.75 -14.98
C PRO A 158 3.98 1.23 -13.57
N TYR A 159 5.24 0.88 -13.27
CA TYR A 159 5.66 0.41 -11.96
C TYR A 159 5.53 1.51 -10.90
N TRP A 160 5.99 2.73 -11.23
CA TRP A 160 5.89 3.87 -10.33
C TRP A 160 4.43 4.28 -10.07
N ARG A 161 3.59 4.25 -11.11
CA ARG A 161 2.15 4.49 -10.96
C ARG A 161 1.49 3.46 -10.05
N LYS A 162 1.84 2.17 -10.20
CA LYS A 162 1.34 1.11 -9.31
C LYS A 162 1.80 1.34 -7.87
N GLU A 163 3.08 1.61 -7.65
CA GLU A 163 3.62 1.88 -6.31
C GLU A 163 2.97 3.11 -5.66
N ASP A 164 2.78 4.20 -6.41
CA ASP A 164 2.11 5.42 -5.94
C ASP A 164 0.65 5.16 -5.55
N ALA A 165 -0.07 4.38 -6.35
CA ALA A 165 -1.43 3.97 -6.01
C ALA A 165 -1.48 3.15 -4.72
N LEU A 166 -0.54 2.23 -4.53
CA LEU A 166 -0.42 1.43 -3.30
C LEU A 166 -0.09 2.32 -2.08
N MET A 167 0.81 3.30 -2.22
CA MET A 167 1.13 4.26 -1.16
C MET A 167 -0.08 5.13 -0.79
N ASN A 168 -0.83 5.61 -1.78
CA ASN A 168 -2.04 6.40 -1.53
C ASN A 168 -3.11 5.56 -0.81
N LEU A 169 -3.26 4.29 -1.18
CA LEU A 169 -4.19 3.38 -0.52
C LEU A 169 -3.75 3.06 0.92
N LEU A 170 -2.45 2.88 1.16
CA LEU A 170 -1.91 2.72 2.50
C LEU A 170 -2.16 3.97 3.37
N GLN A 171 -1.96 5.16 2.82
CA GLN A 171 -2.27 6.42 3.50
C GLN A 171 -3.77 6.55 3.81
N PHE A 172 -4.63 6.10 2.90
CA PHE A 172 -6.07 6.02 3.13
C PHE A 172 -6.41 5.12 4.33
N PHE A 173 -5.79 3.94 4.44
CA PHE A 173 -6.02 3.03 5.58
C PHE A 173 -5.54 3.60 6.92
N SER A 174 -4.46 4.40 6.91
CA SER A 174 -3.91 4.99 8.13
C SER A 174 -4.61 6.25 8.60
N ASN A 175 -5.40 6.91 7.75
CA ASN A 175 -6.03 8.19 8.07
C ASN A 175 -7.09 8.03 9.17
N TRP A 176 -6.98 8.80 10.25
CA TRP A 176 -7.89 8.71 11.40
C TRP A 176 -9.36 8.98 11.03
N CYS A 177 -9.62 9.84 10.04
CA CYS A 177 -10.98 10.12 9.55
C CYS A 177 -11.68 8.87 8.99
N ASN A 178 -10.90 7.87 8.58
CA ASN A 178 -11.39 6.63 7.99
C ASN A 178 -11.59 5.50 9.02
N ALA A 179 -11.36 5.77 10.32
CA ALA A 179 -11.47 4.75 11.38
C ALA A 179 -12.86 4.11 11.52
N GLY A 180 -13.91 4.77 11.05
CA GLY A 180 -15.27 4.24 11.02
C GLY A 180 -15.59 3.31 9.85
N LEU A 181 -14.72 3.23 8.82
CA LEU A 181 -15.02 2.48 7.59
C LEU A 181 -14.83 0.98 7.74
N PHE A 182 -13.91 0.55 8.60
CA PHE A 182 -13.50 -0.85 8.75
C PHE A 182 -13.74 -1.32 10.19
N VAL A 183 -15.02 -1.43 10.57
CA VAL A 183 -15.43 -1.95 11.88
C VAL A 183 -15.42 -3.49 11.83
N PRO A 184 -14.77 -4.17 12.80
CA PRO A 184 -14.93 -5.62 12.93
C PRO A 184 -16.42 -5.90 13.19
N SER A 185 -16.99 -6.80 12.40
CA SER A 185 -18.36 -7.29 12.60
C SER A 185 -18.42 -8.19 13.83
#